data_AF-A0A538EXZ7-F1
#
_entry.id   AF-A0A538EXZ7-F1
#
_cell.length_a   1.000
_cell.length_b   1.000
_cell.length_c   1.000
_cell.angle_alpha   90.00
_cell.angle_beta   90.00
_cell.angle_gamma   90.00
#
_symmetry.space_group_name_H-M   'P 1'
#
loop_
_entity.id
_entity.type
_entity.pdbx_description
1 polymer ?
#
loop_
_entity_poly.entity_id
_entity_poly.type
_entity_poly.pdbx_seq_one_letter_code
_entity_poly.pdbx_strand_id
1 'polypeptide(L)'
;MSPDGSRWARIKAALTPQEWRRACWLAAAVLGLHVIGFVTLLAFVVPQHFSLGRQGVFGLGLGITAYTLGLRHAFDADHIAAIDNTTRKLMAEGKRPLGVGFFFSLGHSTVVFALAFLFSIGIRSLGGQVANGGSTLHSVGGLIGTGVSGAFLYVIAILNLLILVSIVKVFRRMRRGEYDERELEHQLNSRGLMSRFYGRFTRRIRESWQMYPVGVLFGLGFD
;
A
#
# COMPACT_ATOMS: atom_id res chain seq x y z
N MET A 1 -45.31 16.59 -7.16
CA MET A 1 -44.65 15.59 -8.02
C MET A 1 -43.77 14.74 -7.10
N SER A 2 -44.22 13.54 -6.76
CA SER A 2 -43.78 12.77 -5.59
C SER A 2 -42.35 12.22 -5.75
N PRO A 3 -41.43 12.44 -4.78
CA PRO A 3 -40.06 11.95 -4.85
C PRO A 3 -39.91 10.55 -4.23
N ASP A 4 -40.78 9.58 -4.57
CA ASP A 4 -40.72 8.21 -4.03
C ASP A 4 -40.07 7.23 -5.02
N GLY A 5 -38.89 7.60 -5.52
CA GLY A 5 -38.00 6.64 -6.15
C GLY A 5 -37.28 5.83 -5.08
N SER A 6 -37.50 4.51 -5.01
CA SER A 6 -36.76 3.64 -4.09
C SER A 6 -35.25 3.90 -4.22
N ARG A 7 -34.48 3.81 -3.12
CA ARG A 7 -33.01 4.01 -3.15
C ARG A 7 -32.35 3.22 -4.28
N TRP A 8 -32.88 2.04 -4.58
CA TRP A 8 -32.49 1.17 -5.69
C TRP A 8 -32.71 1.79 -7.07
N ALA A 9 -33.83 2.46 -7.31
CA ALA A 9 -34.10 3.16 -8.58
C ALA A 9 -33.11 4.31 -8.79
N ARG A 10 -32.78 5.06 -7.73
CA ARG A 10 -31.77 6.14 -7.77
C ARG A 10 -30.37 5.62 -8.03
N ILE A 11 -29.98 4.50 -7.42
CA ILE A 11 -28.68 3.86 -7.64
C ILE A 11 -28.59 3.31 -9.07
N LYS A 12 -29.63 2.64 -9.57
CA LYS A 12 -29.65 2.14 -10.95
C LYS A 12 -29.56 3.28 -11.97
N ALA A 13 -30.22 4.41 -11.71
CA ALA A 13 -30.16 5.59 -12.57
C ALA A 13 -28.85 6.41 -12.44
N ALA A 14 -28.01 6.13 -11.45
CA ALA A 14 -26.80 6.92 -11.19
C ALA A 14 -25.71 6.71 -12.25
N LEU A 15 -25.62 5.51 -12.84
CA LEU A 15 -24.58 5.13 -13.80
C LEU A 15 -25.20 4.67 -15.11
N THR A 16 -24.49 4.93 -16.21
CA THR A 16 -24.85 4.37 -17.52
C THR A 16 -24.63 2.84 -17.52
N PRO A 17 -25.30 2.08 -18.40
CA PRO A 17 -25.09 0.63 -18.50
C PRO A 17 -23.62 0.24 -18.74
N GLN A 18 -22.88 1.07 -19.48
CA GLN A 18 -21.45 0.85 -19.73
C GLN A 18 -20.60 1.08 -18.47
N GLU A 19 -20.94 2.08 -17.67
CA GLU A 19 -20.27 2.36 -16.39
C GLU A 19 -20.56 1.29 -15.35
N TRP A 20 -21.80 0.81 -15.28
CA TRP A 20 -22.15 -0.35 -14.45
C TRP A 20 -21.33 -1.57 -14.83
N ARG A 21 -21.22 -1.87 -16.13
CA ARG A 21 -20.40 -2.98 -16.61
C ARG A 21 -18.92 -2.81 -16.21
N ARG A 22 -18.37 -1.60 -16.31
CA ARG A 22 -16.99 -1.30 -15.87
C ARG A 22 -16.83 -1.50 -14.35
N ALA A 23 -17.75 -0.96 -13.55
CA ALA A 23 -17.73 -1.12 -12.10
C ALA A 23 -17.82 -2.60 -11.68
N CYS A 24 -18.71 -3.37 -12.31
CA CYS A 24 -18.82 -4.80 -12.08
C CYS A 24 -17.53 -5.55 -12.43
N TRP A 25 -16.88 -5.22 -13.55
CA TRP A 25 -15.59 -5.83 -13.91
C TRP A 25 -14.49 -5.53 -12.90
N LEU A 26 -14.39 -4.29 -12.43
CA LEU A 26 -13.41 -3.90 -11.41
C LEU A 26 -13.68 -4.65 -10.09
N ALA A 27 -14.94 -4.71 -9.66
CA ALA A 27 -15.31 -5.44 -8.45
C ALA A 27 -15.04 -6.96 -8.59
N ALA A 28 -15.37 -7.55 -9.73
CA ALA A 28 -15.10 -8.95 -10.03
C ALA A 28 -13.59 -9.25 -10.01
N ALA A 29 -12.76 -8.36 -10.56
CA ALA A 29 -11.30 -8.51 -10.52
C ALA A 29 -10.76 -8.49 -9.08
N VAL A 30 -11.23 -7.55 -8.25
CA VAL A 30 -10.84 -7.47 -6.83
C VAL A 30 -11.25 -8.72 -6.07
N LEU A 31 -12.49 -9.18 -6.23
CA LEU A 31 -12.98 -10.41 -5.60
C LEU A 31 -12.20 -11.64 -6.08
N GLY A 32 -11.93 -11.72 -7.39
CA GLY A 32 -11.14 -12.79 -7.99
C GLY A 32 -9.74 -12.87 -7.38
N LEU A 33 -9.06 -11.73 -7.20
CA LEU A 33 -7.74 -11.68 -6.55
C LEU A 33 -7.79 -12.18 -5.10
N HIS A 34 -8.84 -11.84 -4.34
CA HIS A 34 -9.01 -12.35 -2.97
C HIS A 34 -9.23 -13.87 -2.97
N VAL A 35 -10.11 -14.37 -3.83
CA VAL A 35 -10.37 -15.80 -3.95
C VAL A 35 -9.07 -16.54 -4.32
N ILE A 36 -8.31 -16.05 -5.29
CA ILE A 36 -7.01 -16.64 -5.66
C ILE A 36 -6.06 -16.66 -4.47
N GLY A 37 -5.94 -15.55 -3.73
CA GLY A 37 -5.08 -15.47 -2.55
C GLY A 37 -5.46 -16.47 -1.45
N PHE A 38 -6.75 -16.53 -1.09
CA PHE A 38 -7.24 -17.45 -0.07
C PHE A 38 -7.20 -18.91 -0.50
N VAL A 39 -7.50 -19.22 -1.77
CA VAL A 39 -7.36 -20.58 -2.32
C VAL A 39 -5.89 -20.99 -2.30
N THR A 40 -4.97 -20.11 -2.69
CA THR A 40 -3.53 -20.39 -2.63
C THR A 40 -3.12 -20.71 -1.18
N LEU A 41 -3.55 -19.90 -0.22
CA LEU A 41 -3.27 -20.12 1.20
C LEU A 41 -3.85 -21.46 1.69
N LEU A 42 -5.14 -21.70 1.50
CA LEU A 42 -5.86 -22.82 2.11
C LEU A 42 -5.63 -24.15 1.40
N ALA A 43 -5.52 -24.15 0.07
CA ALA A 43 -5.39 -25.37 -0.71
C ALA A 43 -3.93 -25.76 -1.01
N PHE A 44 -3.01 -24.79 -1.07
CA PHE A 44 -1.62 -25.06 -1.46
C PHE A 44 -0.61 -24.81 -0.34
N VAL A 45 -0.83 -23.85 0.56
CA VAL A 45 0.14 -23.54 1.63
C VAL A 45 -0.16 -24.31 2.91
N VAL A 46 -1.40 -24.24 3.41
CA VAL A 46 -1.81 -24.88 4.68
C VAL A 46 -1.60 -26.40 4.67
N PRO A 47 -1.96 -27.16 3.61
CA PRO A 47 -1.83 -28.62 3.63
C PRO A 47 -0.39 -29.13 3.58
N GLN A 48 0.56 -28.28 3.15
CA GLN A 48 1.97 -28.64 3.04
C GLN A 48 2.70 -28.60 4.40
N HIS A 49 2.04 -28.15 5.48
CA HIS A 49 2.59 -28.09 6.84
C HIS A 49 4.03 -27.56 6.90
N PHE A 50 4.31 -26.49 6.15
CA PHE A 50 5.63 -25.87 6.17
C PHE A 50 6.00 -25.50 7.62
N SER A 51 7.21 -25.85 8.06
CA SER A 51 7.70 -25.53 9.40
C SER A 51 8.95 -24.65 9.30
N LEU A 52 8.84 -23.37 9.64
CA LEU A 52 9.97 -22.47 9.81
C LEU A 52 10.06 -22.05 11.28
N GLY A 53 11.13 -22.49 11.96
CA GLY A 53 11.36 -22.26 13.39
C GLY A 53 10.66 -23.27 14.33
N ARG A 54 10.94 -23.17 15.63
CA ARG A 54 10.49 -24.11 16.69
C ARG A 54 8.97 -24.14 16.94
N GLN A 55 8.20 -23.22 16.36
CA GLN A 55 6.78 -23.03 16.70
C GLN A 55 5.77 -23.45 15.62
N GLY A 56 6.19 -23.88 14.43
CA GLY A 56 5.29 -24.55 13.47
C GLY A 56 4.08 -23.75 12.96
N VAL A 57 4.00 -22.43 13.18
CA VAL A 57 2.85 -21.58 12.78
C VAL A 57 3.02 -21.02 11.35
N PHE A 58 3.62 -21.77 10.44
CA PHE A 58 3.70 -21.33 9.05
C PHE A 58 2.41 -21.76 8.32
N GLY A 59 1.79 -20.84 7.58
CA GLY A 59 0.56 -21.10 6.85
C GLY A 59 -0.55 -20.17 7.30
N LEU A 60 -1.54 -20.68 8.04
CA LEU A 60 -2.78 -19.93 8.28
C LEU A 60 -2.57 -18.67 9.14
N GLY A 61 -1.82 -18.76 10.24
CA GLY A 61 -1.56 -17.62 11.13
C GLY A 61 -0.82 -16.49 10.41
N LEU A 62 0.28 -16.82 9.73
CA LEU A 62 1.04 -15.86 8.93
C LEU A 62 0.22 -15.26 7.79
N GLY A 63 -0.58 -16.08 7.09
CA GLY A 63 -1.45 -15.63 6.00
C GLY A 63 -2.54 -14.66 6.47
N ILE A 64 -3.20 -14.95 7.61
CA ILE A 64 -4.18 -14.05 8.22
C ILE A 64 -3.49 -12.77 8.69
N THR A 65 -2.33 -12.85 9.35
CA THR A 65 -1.58 -11.67 9.78
C THR A 65 -1.21 -10.79 8.59
N ALA A 66 -0.65 -11.37 7.53
CA ALA A 66 -0.30 -10.63 6.31
C ALA A 66 -1.54 -9.97 5.68
N TYR A 67 -2.67 -10.66 5.62
CA TYR A 67 -3.93 -10.10 5.13
C TYR A 67 -4.42 -8.92 5.98
N THR A 68 -4.43 -9.08 7.31
CA THR A 68 -4.88 -8.01 8.22
C THR A 68 -3.95 -6.79 8.24
N LEU A 69 -2.64 -7.01 8.19
CA LEU A 69 -1.66 -5.93 8.09
C LEU A 69 -1.78 -5.22 6.74
N GLY A 70 -1.93 -5.97 5.64
CA GLY A 70 -2.18 -5.38 4.32
C GLY A 70 -3.50 -4.61 4.23
N LEU A 71 -4.57 -5.08 4.89
CA LEU A 71 -5.82 -4.33 4.99
C LEU A 71 -5.62 -3.02 5.76
N ARG A 72 -4.96 -3.06 6.92
CA ARG A 72 -4.66 -1.86 7.73
C ARG A 72 -3.88 -0.83 6.90
N HIS A 73 -2.86 -1.32 6.21
CA HIS A 73 -1.98 -0.55 5.35
C HIS A 73 -2.74 0.19 4.24
N ALA A 74 -3.69 -0.49 3.60
CA ALA A 74 -4.53 0.11 2.56
C ALA A 74 -5.43 1.27 3.07
N PHE A 75 -5.64 1.40 4.39
CA PHE A 75 -6.40 2.48 5.00
C PHE A 75 -5.55 3.66 5.46
N ASP A 76 -4.26 3.68 5.15
CA ASP A 76 -3.40 4.82 5.51
C ASP A 76 -3.86 6.11 4.78
N ALA A 77 -3.72 7.22 5.50
CA ALA A 77 -4.36 8.49 5.14
C ALA A 77 -3.85 9.08 3.82
N ASP A 78 -2.62 8.76 3.45
CA ASP A 78 -1.95 9.19 2.24
C ASP A 78 -2.45 8.45 0.99
N HIS A 79 -2.67 7.13 1.07
CA HIS A 79 -3.35 6.36 0.02
C HIS A 79 -4.76 6.91 -0.23
N ILE A 80 -5.54 7.13 0.84
CA ILE A 80 -6.89 7.70 0.75
C ILE A 80 -6.85 9.10 0.15
N ALA A 81 -5.93 9.97 0.61
CA ALA A 81 -5.80 11.33 0.10
C ALA A 81 -5.41 11.37 -1.38
N ALA A 82 -4.51 10.50 -1.84
CA ALA A 82 -4.11 10.43 -3.24
C ALA A 82 -5.27 10.01 -4.16
N ILE A 83 -6.04 9.00 -3.74
CA ILE A 83 -7.21 8.52 -4.47
C ILE A 83 -8.31 9.58 -4.46
N ASP A 84 -8.64 10.16 -3.30
CA ASP A 84 -9.71 11.17 -3.16
C ASP A 84 -9.40 12.42 -3.97
N ASN A 85 -8.19 12.98 -3.85
CA ASN A 85 -7.80 14.17 -4.61
C ASN A 85 -7.89 13.95 -6.12
N THR A 86 -7.43 12.80 -6.61
CA THR A 86 -7.52 12.48 -8.04
C THR A 86 -8.97 12.27 -8.48
N THR A 87 -9.78 11.60 -7.66
CA THR A 87 -11.21 11.38 -7.91
C THR A 87 -11.94 12.71 -8.00
N ARG A 88 -11.76 13.61 -7.01
CA ARG A 88 -12.34 14.96 -7.00
C ARG A 88 -11.91 15.78 -8.20
N LYS A 89 -10.63 15.75 -8.56
CA LYS A 89 -10.11 16.44 -9.74
C LYS A 89 -10.81 15.96 -11.02
N LEU A 90 -10.85 14.65 -11.25
CA LEU A 90 -11.47 14.09 -12.46
C LEU A 90 -12.98 14.36 -12.51
N MET A 91 -13.67 14.31 -11.36
CA MET A 91 -15.08 14.70 -11.28
C MET A 91 -15.29 16.19 -11.56
N ALA A 92 -14.41 17.07 -11.08
CA ALA A 92 -14.46 18.51 -11.39
C ALA A 92 -14.22 18.79 -12.89
N GLU A 93 -13.46 17.93 -13.58
CA GLU A 93 -13.29 17.94 -15.04
C GLU A 93 -14.46 17.28 -15.79
N GLY A 94 -15.57 16.93 -15.12
CA GLY A 94 -16.76 16.33 -15.71
C GLY A 94 -16.64 14.83 -16.04
N LYS A 95 -15.58 14.16 -15.56
CA LYS A 95 -15.34 12.73 -15.80
C LYS A 95 -15.95 11.87 -14.71
N ARG A 96 -16.08 10.56 -15.01
CA ARG A 96 -16.54 9.53 -14.06
C ARG A 96 -15.41 8.55 -13.69
N PRO A 97 -14.61 8.86 -12.66
CA PRO A 97 -13.35 8.17 -12.35
C PRO A 97 -13.52 6.83 -11.60
N LEU A 98 -14.25 5.87 -12.16
CA LEU A 98 -14.60 4.60 -11.48
C LEU A 98 -13.40 3.69 -11.16
N GLY A 99 -12.23 3.90 -11.78
CA GLY A 99 -11.06 3.01 -11.65
C GLY A 99 -9.87 3.58 -10.89
N VAL A 100 -9.94 4.81 -10.35
CA VAL A 100 -8.79 5.51 -9.75
C VAL A 100 -8.15 4.67 -8.65
N GLY A 101 -8.96 4.21 -7.68
CA GLY A 101 -8.48 3.36 -6.58
C GLY A 101 -7.93 2.03 -7.08
N PHE A 102 -8.62 1.37 -8.02
CA PHE A 102 -8.17 0.09 -8.57
C PHE A 102 -6.77 0.19 -9.19
N PHE A 103 -6.54 1.14 -10.10
CA PHE A 103 -5.24 1.28 -10.76
C PHE A 103 -4.14 1.71 -9.80
N PHE A 104 -4.46 2.59 -8.84
CA PHE A 104 -3.53 2.97 -7.78
C PHE A 104 -3.09 1.75 -6.96
N SER A 105 -4.04 1.00 -6.39
CA SER A 105 -3.75 -0.18 -5.57
C SER A 105 -3.05 -1.28 -6.38
N LEU A 106 -3.39 -1.44 -7.66
CA LEU A 106 -2.72 -2.39 -8.55
C LEU A 106 -1.24 -2.03 -8.74
N GLY A 107 -0.94 -0.76 -9.01
CA GLY A 107 0.44 -0.28 -9.15
C GLY A 107 1.25 -0.46 -7.87
N HIS A 108 0.65 -0.14 -6.73
CA HIS A 108 1.24 -0.33 -5.40
C HIS A 108 1.56 -1.80 -5.13
N SER A 109 0.56 -2.66 -5.35
CA SER A 109 0.67 -4.10 -5.11
C SER A 109 1.72 -4.75 -5.99
N THR A 110 1.96 -4.26 -7.21
CA THR A 110 3.03 -4.77 -8.08
C THR A 110 4.40 -4.66 -7.41
N VAL A 111 4.68 -3.53 -6.75
CA VAL A 111 5.97 -3.31 -6.09
C VAL A 111 6.09 -4.16 -4.84
N VAL A 112 5.05 -4.19 -4.00
CA VAL A 112 5.00 -5.03 -2.79
C VAL A 112 5.18 -6.51 -3.15
N PHE A 113 4.48 -6.99 -4.18
CA PHE A 113 4.61 -8.36 -4.65
C PHE A 113 6.01 -8.66 -5.20
N ALA A 114 6.58 -7.77 -6.01
CA ALA A 114 7.92 -7.93 -6.55
C ALA A 114 8.97 -7.98 -5.42
N LEU A 115 8.88 -7.08 -4.45
CA LEU A 115 9.77 -7.07 -3.28
C LEU A 115 9.62 -8.35 -2.45
N ALA A 116 8.39 -8.79 -2.18
CA ALA A 116 8.14 -10.04 -1.45
C ALA A 116 8.69 -11.27 -2.20
N PHE A 117 8.52 -11.31 -3.52
CA PHE A 117 9.05 -12.36 -4.38
C PHE A 117 10.59 -12.38 -4.38
N LEU A 118 11.23 -11.22 -4.57
CA LEU A 118 12.69 -11.09 -4.51
C LEU A 118 13.22 -11.47 -3.13
N PHE A 119 12.53 -11.08 -2.07
CA PHE A 119 12.89 -11.45 -0.70
C PHE A 119 12.78 -12.96 -0.47
N SER A 120 11.73 -13.61 -1.00
CA SER A 120 11.59 -15.07 -0.97
C SER A 120 12.73 -15.79 -1.68
N ILE A 121 13.20 -15.27 -2.83
CA ILE A 121 14.37 -15.80 -3.53
C ILE A 121 15.64 -15.58 -2.71
N GLY A 122 15.81 -14.38 -2.13
CA GLY A 122 16.96 -14.02 -1.29
C GLY A 122 17.11 -14.96 -0.09
N ILE A 123 16.02 -15.24 0.63
CA ILE A 123 16.01 -16.19 1.75
C ILE A 123 16.41 -17.60 1.28
N ARG A 124 15.89 -18.06 0.14
CA ARG A 124 16.21 -19.39 -0.43
C ARG A 124 17.70 -19.51 -0.77
N SER A 125 18.30 -18.45 -1.31
CA SER A 125 19.72 -18.38 -1.67
C SER A 125 20.65 -18.40 -0.45
N LEU A 126 20.25 -17.71 0.62
CA LEU A 126 21.01 -17.67 1.88
C LEU A 126 20.89 -18.97 2.69
N GLY A 127 19.76 -19.68 2.62
CA GLY A 127 19.53 -20.92 3.38
C GLY A 127 20.50 -22.06 3.05
N GLY A 128 21.00 -22.14 1.82
CA GLY A 128 21.97 -23.16 1.41
C GLY A 128 23.38 -22.94 1.98
N GLN A 129 23.74 -21.70 2.32
CA GLN A 129 25.07 -21.36 2.86
C GLN A 129 25.13 -21.44 4.40
N VAL A 130 23.97 -21.55 5.07
CA VAL A 130 23.83 -21.57 6.53
C VAL A 130 23.57 -22.98 7.08
N ALA A 131 23.20 -23.94 6.22
CA ALA A 131 22.86 -25.31 6.64
C ALA A 131 24.07 -26.27 6.81
N ASN A 132 25.27 -25.90 6.35
CA ASN A 132 26.48 -26.72 6.50
C ASN A 132 27.29 -26.25 7.72
N GLY A 133 27.02 -26.88 8.87
CA GLY A 133 27.52 -26.49 10.20
C GLY A 133 29.02 -26.71 10.46
N GLY A 134 29.92 -26.16 9.64
CA GLY A 134 31.36 -26.42 9.81
C GLY A 134 32.36 -25.40 9.25
N SER A 135 32.02 -24.12 9.06
CA SER A 135 33.01 -23.14 8.61
C SER A 135 32.79 -21.73 9.19
N THR A 136 33.90 -21.03 9.45
CA THR A 136 34.06 -19.64 9.91
C THR A 136 33.18 -18.61 9.18
N LEU A 137 32.68 -18.96 7.99
CA LEU A 137 31.68 -18.21 7.21
C LEU A 137 30.32 -18.08 7.92
N HIS A 138 29.89 -19.07 8.72
CA HIS A 138 28.60 -19.01 9.44
C HIS A 138 28.65 -18.00 10.61
N SER A 139 29.77 -17.94 11.33
CA SER A 139 29.97 -17.03 12.46
C SER A 139 30.11 -15.58 11.99
N VAL A 140 30.84 -15.35 10.89
CA VAL A 140 31.03 -14.01 10.30
C VAL A 140 29.78 -13.56 9.54
N GLY A 141 29.13 -14.44 8.79
CA GLY A 141 27.86 -14.14 8.10
C GLY A 141 26.70 -13.87 9.07
N GLY A 142 26.65 -14.58 10.20
CA GLY A 142 25.70 -14.31 11.28
C GLY A 142 25.96 -12.96 11.95
N LEU A 143 27.21 -12.64 12.31
CA LEU A 143 27.56 -11.38 12.97
C LEU A 143 27.38 -10.17 12.04
N ILE A 144 27.81 -10.28 10.77
CA ILE A 144 27.61 -9.24 9.75
C ILE A 144 26.13 -9.12 9.40
N GLY A 145 25.41 -10.22 9.22
CA GLY A 145 23.97 -10.20 8.93
C GLY A 145 23.16 -9.56 10.07
N THR A 146 23.49 -9.88 11.32
CA THR A 146 22.86 -9.27 12.51
C THR A 146 23.29 -7.82 12.68
N GLY A 147 24.55 -7.48 12.39
CA GLY A 147 25.07 -6.11 12.45
C GLY A 147 24.47 -5.20 11.37
N VAL A 148 24.40 -5.66 10.12
CA VAL A 148 23.77 -4.94 9.00
C VAL A 148 22.26 -4.82 9.23
N SER A 149 21.58 -5.88 9.67
CA SER A 149 20.16 -5.83 10.01
C SER A 149 19.90 -4.90 11.19
N GLY A 150 20.75 -4.95 12.23
CA GLY A 150 20.67 -4.08 13.40
C GLY A 150 20.88 -2.61 13.02
N ALA A 151 21.91 -2.31 12.22
CA ALA A 151 22.17 -0.97 11.71
C ALA A 151 21.00 -0.46 10.86
N PHE A 152 20.46 -1.30 9.97
CA PHE A 152 19.28 -0.97 9.18
C PHE A 152 18.05 -0.69 10.04
N LEU A 153 17.77 -1.52 11.05
CA LEU A 153 16.69 -1.30 12.01
C LEU A 153 16.87 -0.01 12.80
N TYR A 154 18.10 0.33 13.22
CA TYR A 154 18.39 1.61 13.88
C TYR A 154 18.18 2.81 12.94
N VAL A 155 18.57 2.71 11.67
CA VAL A 155 18.31 3.76 10.67
C VAL A 155 16.82 3.98 10.49
N ILE A 156 16.04 2.91 10.29
CA ILE A 156 14.58 2.99 10.17
C ILE A 156 13.95 3.53 11.47
N ALA A 157 14.43 3.11 12.65
CA ALA A 157 13.95 3.62 13.93
C ALA A 157 14.21 5.13 14.09
N ILE A 158 15.39 5.62 13.69
CA ILE A 158 15.73 7.05 13.72
C ILE A 158 14.84 7.84 12.76
N LEU A 159 14.67 7.36 11.52
CA LEU A 159 13.80 8.01 10.54
C LEU A 159 12.35 8.10 11.05
N ASN A 160 11.82 7.00 11.60
CA ASN A 160 10.49 6.96 12.21
C ASN A 160 10.37 7.91 13.41
N LEU A 161 11.42 8.02 14.23
CA LEU A 161 11.45 8.98 15.34
C LEU A 161 11.42 10.42 14.85
N LEU A 162 12.16 10.75 13.78
CA LEU A 162 12.14 12.10 13.19
C LEU A 162 10.77 12.46 12.62
N ILE A 163 10.12 11.51 11.94
CA ILE A 163 8.74 11.66 11.43
C ILE A 163 7.78 11.90 12.59
N LEU A 164 7.87 11.09 13.66
CA LEU A 164 7.05 11.23 14.85
C LEU A 164 7.20 12.61 15.50
N VAL A 165 8.45 13.08 15.69
CA VAL A 165 8.72 14.42 16.23
C VAL A 165 8.11 15.51 15.34
N SER A 166 8.19 15.36 14.02
CA SER A 166 7.58 16.29 13.07
C SER A 166 6.05 16.32 13.20
N ILE A 167 5.39 15.16 13.27
CA ILE A 167 3.94 15.05 13.44
C ILE A 167 3.50 15.64 14.78
N VAL A 168 4.18 15.31 15.89
CA VAL A 168 3.88 15.85 17.22
C VAL A 168 4.05 17.37 17.27
N LYS A 169 5.05 17.92 16.57
CA LYS A 169 5.26 19.37 16.47
C LYS A 169 4.12 20.07 15.72
N VAL A 170 3.66 19.49 14.61
CA VAL A 170 2.49 19.95 13.84
C VAL A 170 1.23 19.88 14.70
N PHE A 171 0.97 18.74 15.33
CA PHE A 171 -0.20 18.52 16.18
C PHE A 171 -0.26 19.48 17.38
N ARG A 172 0.88 19.73 18.05
CA ARG A 172 0.96 20.67 19.17
C ARG A 172 0.67 22.10 18.76
N ARG A 173 1.08 22.51 17.56
CA ARG A 173 0.79 23.86 17.04
C ARG A 173 -0.69 23.99 16.64
N MET A 174 -1.27 22.96 16.01
CA MET A 174 -2.73 22.92 15.73
C MET A 174 -3.55 23.11 17.01
N ARG A 175 -3.17 22.44 18.10
CA ARG A 175 -3.89 22.50 19.38
C ARG A 175 -3.75 23.85 20.11
N ARG A 176 -2.79 24.69 19.73
CA ARG A 176 -2.57 26.03 20.33
C ARG A 176 -3.35 27.14 19.62
N GLY A 177 -4.08 26.85 18.55
CA GLY A 177 -4.88 27.84 17.82
C GLY A 177 -4.06 28.82 16.95
N GLU A 178 -2.73 28.72 16.95
CA GLU A 178 -1.83 29.46 16.06
C GLU A 178 -1.65 28.71 14.72
N TYR A 179 -2.75 28.36 14.07
CA TYR A 179 -2.70 27.57 12.83
C TYR A 179 -3.40 28.29 11.69
N ASP A 180 -2.60 28.83 10.77
CA ASP A 180 -3.07 29.37 9.49
C ASP A 180 -3.07 28.23 8.46
N GLU A 181 -4.26 27.84 8.00
CA GLU A 181 -4.49 26.86 6.93
C GLU A 181 -3.58 27.12 5.70
N ARG A 182 -3.30 28.39 5.41
CA ARG A 182 -2.50 28.82 4.26
C ARG A 182 -1.02 28.55 4.42
N GLU A 183 -0.50 28.65 5.63
CA GLU A 183 0.90 28.35 5.92
C GLU A 183 1.13 26.83 5.97
N LEU A 184 0.11 26.04 6.36
CA LEU A 184 0.12 24.59 6.28
C LEU A 184 0.18 24.10 4.82
N GLU A 185 -0.63 24.66 3.93
CA GLU A 185 -0.61 24.34 2.49
C GLU A 185 0.75 24.68 1.86
N HIS A 186 1.36 25.79 2.29
CA HIS A 186 2.67 26.22 1.82
C HIS A 186 3.83 25.39 2.41
N GLN A 187 3.74 24.95 3.67
CA GLN A 187 4.71 24.06 4.32
C GLN A 187 4.58 22.59 3.88
N LEU A 188 3.37 22.11 3.57
CA LEU A 188 3.14 20.80 2.94
C LEU A 188 3.63 20.80 1.48
N ASN A 189 3.43 21.90 0.74
CA ASN A 189 4.01 22.04 -0.60
C ASN A 189 5.54 22.18 -0.58
N SER A 190 6.15 22.70 0.50
CA SER A 190 7.60 22.91 0.59
C SER A 190 8.37 21.81 1.33
N ARG A 191 7.68 20.91 2.06
CA ARG A 191 8.29 19.71 2.62
C ARG A 191 8.22 18.55 1.62
N GLY A 192 9.18 18.57 0.70
CA GLY A 192 9.62 17.40 -0.03
C GLY A 192 10.02 17.73 -1.46
N LEU A 193 11.21 17.25 -1.88
CA LEU A 193 11.53 17.07 -3.31
C LEU A 193 10.42 16.31 -4.06
N MET A 194 9.67 15.50 -3.30
CA MET A 194 8.57 14.67 -3.72
C MET A 194 7.27 15.42 -4.03
N SER A 195 6.85 16.42 -3.23
CA SER A 195 5.62 17.20 -3.52
C SER A 195 5.74 17.97 -4.85
N ARG A 196 6.95 18.43 -5.18
CA ARG A 196 7.26 19.15 -6.43
C ARG A 196 7.25 18.23 -7.65
N PHE A 197 7.57 16.95 -7.46
CA PHE A 197 7.48 15.92 -8.50
C PHE A 197 6.03 15.44 -8.68
N TYR A 198 5.33 15.17 -7.57
CA TYR A 198 3.93 14.73 -7.56
C TYR A 198 2.96 15.79 -8.07
N GLY A 199 3.07 17.06 -7.65
CA GLY A 199 2.15 18.12 -8.04
C GLY A 199 2.12 18.38 -9.55
N ARG A 200 3.22 18.08 -10.28
CA ARG A 200 3.24 18.12 -11.75
C ARG A 200 2.65 16.86 -12.38
N PHE A 201 2.88 15.69 -11.79
CA PHE A 201 2.38 14.42 -12.34
C PHE A 201 0.87 14.26 -12.11
N THR A 202 0.36 14.58 -10.91
CA THR A 202 -1.07 14.55 -10.58
C THR A 202 -1.88 15.58 -11.38
N ARG A 203 -1.30 16.75 -11.69
CA ARG A 203 -1.92 17.72 -12.61
C ARG A 203 -2.12 17.17 -14.02
N ARG A 204 -1.31 16.21 -14.48
CA ARG A 204 -1.45 15.57 -15.80
C ARG A 204 -2.38 14.35 -15.82
N ILE A 205 -2.90 13.93 -14.67
CA ILE A 205 -3.86 12.82 -14.62
C ILE A 205 -5.18 13.27 -15.23
N ARG A 206 -5.50 12.71 -16.39
CA ARG A 206 -6.75 12.88 -17.13
C ARG A 206 -7.59 11.61 -17.08
N GLU A 207 -7.00 10.43 -16.85
CA GLU A 207 -7.71 9.15 -16.90
C GLU A 207 -7.37 8.27 -15.69
N SER A 208 -8.31 7.43 -15.25
CA SER A 208 -8.14 6.57 -14.06
C SER A 208 -6.94 5.63 -14.13
N TRP A 209 -6.57 5.14 -15.32
CA TRP A 209 -5.44 4.22 -15.49
C TRP A 209 -4.08 4.85 -15.15
N GLN A 210 -3.97 6.17 -15.25
CA GLN A 210 -2.74 6.91 -14.96
C GLN A 210 -2.39 6.92 -13.47
N MET A 211 -3.28 6.39 -12.62
CA MET A 211 -2.98 6.12 -11.22
C MET A 211 -2.06 4.90 -11.02
N TYR A 212 -1.94 4.00 -12.00
CA TYR A 212 -1.03 2.86 -11.90
C TYR A 212 0.43 3.27 -11.66
N PRO A 213 1.06 4.14 -12.47
CA PRO A 213 2.41 4.60 -12.19
C PRO A 213 2.53 5.39 -10.89
N VAL A 214 1.45 6.08 -10.46
CA VAL A 214 1.43 6.76 -9.14
C VAL A 214 1.51 5.74 -8.01
N GLY A 215 0.75 4.64 -8.10
CA GLY A 215 0.80 3.54 -7.14
C GLY A 215 2.18 2.85 -7.12
N VAL A 216 2.79 2.63 -8.28
CA VAL A 216 4.16 2.09 -8.36
C VAL A 216 5.17 3.00 -7.67
N LEU A 217 5.08 4.31 -7.93
CA LEU A 217 5.97 5.27 -7.26
C LEU A 217 5.79 5.19 -5.76
N PHE A 218 4.54 5.16 -5.27
CA PHE A 218 4.19 5.02 -3.86
C PHE A 218 4.89 3.81 -3.21
N GLY A 219 4.73 2.63 -3.80
CA GLY A 219 5.33 1.40 -3.26
C GLY A 219 6.86 1.31 -3.34
N LEU A 220 7.54 2.16 -4.11
CA LEU A 220 9.01 2.13 -4.26
C LEU A 220 9.78 2.95 -3.21
N GLY A 221 9.13 3.80 -2.43
CA GLY A 221 9.86 4.63 -1.46
C GLY A 221 9.06 5.67 -0.70
N PHE A 222 7.74 5.53 -0.66
CA PHE A 222 6.85 6.43 0.09
C PHE A 222 6.02 5.69 1.13
N ASP A 223 6.22 4.38 1.23
CA ASP A 223 5.42 3.42 1.94
C ASP A 223 6.32 2.34 2.58
#